data_AF-A0A4D6SSL2-F1
#
_entry.id   AF-A0A4D6SSL2-F1
#
_cell.length_a   1.000
_cell.length_b   1.000
_cell.length_c   1.000
_cell.angle_alpha   90.00
_cell.angle_beta   90.00
_cell.angle_gamma   90.00
#
_symmetry.space_group_name_H-M   'P 1'
#
loop_
_entity.id
_entity.type
_entity.pdbx_description
1 polymer ?
#
loop_
_entity_poly.entity_id
_entity_poly.type
_entity_poly.pdbx_seq_one_letter_code
_entity_poly.pdbx_strand_id
1 'polypeptide(L)'
;MFEALHNHLGIGRINKNRNNVTLVVTSIDEIVSVLIPLFDKHPLHGSKLISYQIFKEVSLMMKAKKHLTVEGTLQILDLAYFMNPGTTLRTNESKEIILNTIRQKYGKLPLISELKLPEINLPEPVNLEFIRGEVDGDGSFNVSFRSDRRRIGVNFTVIHELSELSVLNELQQFFKCGSVYKLKSNAARFQVQTVDDILNNIEPVFRDIKFNTIKQKQYEIFIEVCKLIKTKGYKNDDDLQTIVDLAWDMNNSGINRRISKEEYLAKFIKN
;
A
#
# COMPACT_ATOMS: atom_id res chain seq x y z
N MET A 1 -4.53 11.91 -9.05
CA MET A 1 -5.05 11.13 -7.91
C MET A 1 -5.33 11.99 -6.68
N PHE A 2 -4.33 12.59 -6.01
CA PHE A 2 -4.55 13.37 -4.78
C PHE A 2 -5.58 14.51 -4.91
N GLU A 3 -5.61 15.22 -6.04
CA GLU A 3 -6.65 16.23 -6.33
C GLU A 3 -8.05 15.63 -6.42
N ALA A 4 -8.19 14.46 -7.05
CA ALA A 4 -9.47 13.77 -7.11
C ALA A 4 -9.94 13.31 -5.72
N LEU A 5 -9.02 12.79 -4.89
CA LEU A 5 -9.32 12.44 -3.49
C LEU A 5 -9.75 13.66 -2.68
N HIS A 6 -9.03 14.77 -2.79
CA HIS A 6 -9.38 16.01 -2.10
C HIS A 6 -10.76 16.52 -2.50
N ASN A 7 -11.06 16.54 -3.81
CA ASN A 7 -12.36 16.97 -4.32
C ASN A 7 -13.49 16.02 -3.88
N HIS A 8 -13.22 14.71 -3.85
CA HIS A 8 -14.20 13.72 -3.42
C HIS A 8 -14.52 13.82 -1.91
N LEU A 9 -13.48 14.00 -1.08
CA LEU A 9 -13.63 14.12 0.36
C LEU A 9 -14.17 15.48 0.80
N GLY A 10 -13.92 16.54 0.01
CA GLY A 10 -14.31 17.92 0.34
C GLY A 10 -13.58 18.53 1.53
N ILE A 11 -12.52 17.88 2.03
CA ILE A 11 -11.76 18.26 3.23
C ILE A 11 -10.26 18.11 3.03
N GLY A 12 -9.48 18.62 3.98
CA GLY A 12 -8.03 18.54 3.97
C GLY A 12 -7.36 19.55 3.04
N ARG A 13 -6.03 19.43 2.93
CA ARG A 13 -5.20 20.33 2.14
C ARG A 13 -4.17 19.53 1.35
N ILE A 14 -3.96 19.93 0.10
CA ILE A 14 -2.89 19.36 -0.73
C ILE A 14 -1.64 20.21 -0.59
N ASN A 15 -0.55 19.59 -0.18
CA ASN A 15 0.78 20.20 -0.22
C ASN A 15 1.59 19.53 -1.34
N LYS A 16 2.33 20.34 -2.10
CA LYS A 16 3.22 19.87 -3.16
C LYS A 16 4.63 20.37 -2.86
N ASN A 17 5.59 19.46 -2.84
CA ASN A 17 7.01 19.80 -2.90
C ASN A 17 7.65 19.15 -4.14
N ARG A 18 8.95 19.35 -4.36
CA ARG A 18 9.63 18.91 -5.59
C ARG A 18 9.43 17.41 -5.91
N ASN A 19 9.36 16.56 -4.89
CA ASN A 19 9.37 15.11 -5.07
C ASN A 19 8.07 14.44 -4.60
N ASN A 20 7.23 15.13 -3.84
CA ASN A 20 6.09 14.52 -3.16
C ASN A 20 4.86 15.43 -3.20
N VAL A 21 3.70 14.78 -3.27
CA VAL A 21 2.39 15.39 -3.07
C VAL A 21 1.76 14.73 -1.84
N THR A 22 1.27 15.53 -0.90
CA THR A 22 0.59 15.03 0.30
C THR A 22 -0.81 15.62 0.40
N LEU A 23 -1.79 14.79 0.73
CA LEU A 23 -3.10 15.23 1.21
C LEU A 23 -3.11 15.07 2.72
N VAL A 24 -3.37 16.16 3.45
CA VAL A 24 -3.33 16.17 4.91
C VAL A 24 -4.64 16.73 5.44
N VAL A 25 -5.28 16.00 6.35
CA VAL A 25 -6.45 16.44 7.13
C VAL A 25 -6.01 16.60 8.57
N THR A 26 -6.02 17.83 9.10
CA THR A 26 -5.63 18.12 10.49
C THR A 26 -6.74 18.70 11.35
N SER A 27 -7.83 19.17 10.73
CA SER A 27 -8.97 19.70 11.46
C SER A 27 -9.67 18.57 12.21
N ILE A 28 -9.78 18.71 13.54
CA ILE A 28 -10.48 17.71 14.35
C ILE A 28 -11.95 17.59 13.94
N ASP A 29 -12.54 18.69 13.47
CA ASP A 29 -13.92 18.71 12.99
C ASP A 29 -14.07 17.92 11.69
N GLU A 30 -13.17 18.12 10.72
CA GLU A 30 -13.15 17.35 9.46
C GLU A 30 -12.88 15.86 9.71
N ILE A 31 -11.94 15.53 10.59
CA ILE A 31 -11.63 14.15 10.98
C ILE A 31 -12.88 13.46 11.53
N VAL A 32 -13.56 14.09 12.49
CA VAL A 32 -14.70 13.48 13.18
C VAL A 32 -15.96 13.45 12.30
N SER A 33 -16.19 14.48 11.50
CA SER A 33 -17.42 14.58 10.69
C SER A 33 -17.36 13.87 9.35
N VAL A 34 -16.16 13.62 8.80
CA VAL A 34 -16.01 13.04 7.46
C VAL A 34 -15.18 11.76 7.47
N LEU A 35 -13.95 11.79 8.00
CA LEU A 35 -13.05 10.63 7.94
C LEU A 35 -13.53 9.46 8.81
N ILE A 36 -13.98 9.73 10.04
CA ILE A 36 -14.48 8.66 10.91
C ILE A 36 -15.69 7.97 10.27
N PRO A 37 -16.76 8.67 9.83
CA PRO A 37 -17.89 8.03 9.15
C PRO A 37 -17.50 7.26 7.89
N LEU A 38 -16.54 7.76 7.11
CA LEU A 38 -16.06 7.09 5.91
C LEU A 38 -15.43 5.72 6.24
N PHE A 39 -14.50 5.69 7.19
CA PHE A 39 -13.80 4.46 7.58
C PHE A 39 -14.64 3.53 8.46
N ASP A 40 -15.65 4.05 9.17
CA ASP A 40 -16.65 3.21 9.84
C ASP A 40 -17.53 2.47 8.81
N LYS A 41 -17.89 3.16 7.72
CA LYS A 41 -18.68 2.57 6.63
C LYS A 41 -17.84 1.65 5.73
N HIS A 42 -16.56 1.96 5.56
CA HIS A 42 -15.61 1.22 4.74
C HIS A 42 -14.38 0.87 5.59
N PRO A 43 -14.46 -0.18 6.43
CA PRO A 43 -13.40 -0.55 7.36
C PRO A 43 -12.06 -0.82 6.67
N LEU A 44 -10.99 -0.42 7.35
CA LEU A 44 -9.63 -0.80 6.99
C LEU A 44 -9.36 -2.28 7.35
N HIS A 45 -8.28 -2.83 6.80
CA HIS A 45 -7.82 -4.19 7.07
C HIS A 45 -6.44 -4.18 7.75
N GLY A 46 -6.05 -5.33 8.30
CA GLY A 46 -4.71 -5.55 8.85
C GLY A 46 -4.36 -4.62 10.01
N SER A 47 -3.09 -4.21 10.10
CA SER A 47 -2.62 -3.40 11.23
C SER A 47 -3.12 -1.95 11.16
N LYS A 48 -3.44 -1.46 9.95
CA LYS A 48 -4.09 -0.16 9.74
C LYS A 48 -5.46 -0.07 10.40
N LEU A 49 -6.23 -1.16 10.49
CA LEU A 49 -7.50 -1.18 11.24
C LEU A 49 -7.28 -0.90 12.72
N ILE A 50 -6.28 -1.55 13.33
CA ILE A 50 -5.91 -1.36 14.74
C ILE A 50 -5.53 0.09 14.98
N SER A 51 -4.65 0.64 14.14
CA SER A 51 -4.24 2.04 14.22
C SER A 51 -5.42 3.00 14.03
N TYR A 52 -6.35 2.71 13.13
CA TYR A 52 -7.54 3.52 12.92
C TYR A 52 -8.47 3.53 14.13
N GLN A 53 -8.70 2.39 14.79
CA GLN A 53 -9.55 2.38 15.99
C GLN A 53 -8.97 3.24 17.12
N ILE A 54 -7.65 3.18 17.32
CA ILE A 54 -6.95 4.06 18.27
C ILE A 54 -7.05 5.53 17.84
N PHE A 55 -6.83 5.82 16.55
CA PHE A 55 -6.93 7.16 15.99
C PHE A 55 -8.34 7.75 16.16
N LYS A 56 -9.38 6.94 15.95
CA LYS A 56 -10.79 7.30 16.15
C LYS A 56 -11.03 7.69 17.60
N GLU A 57 -10.64 6.84 18.55
CA GLU A 57 -10.82 7.12 19.99
C GLU A 57 -10.10 8.42 20.41
N VAL A 58 -8.82 8.56 20.04
CA VAL A 58 -8.05 9.79 20.34
C VAL A 58 -8.70 11.02 19.72
N SER A 59 -9.22 10.92 18.49
CA SER A 59 -9.90 12.04 17.82
C SER A 59 -11.19 12.44 18.54
N LEU A 60 -11.98 11.48 19.02
CA LEU A 60 -13.17 11.76 19.82
C LEU A 60 -12.83 12.38 21.18
N MET A 61 -11.77 11.93 21.84
CA MET A 61 -11.24 12.55 23.06
C MET A 61 -10.78 13.99 22.81
N MET A 62 -10.11 14.25 21.68
CA MET A 62 -9.67 15.58 21.29
C MET A 62 -10.85 16.51 21.00
N LYS A 63 -11.88 16.03 20.28
CA LYS A 63 -13.13 16.74 20.02
C LYS A 63 -13.87 17.10 21.31
N ALA A 64 -13.86 16.20 22.29
CA ALA A 64 -14.38 16.42 23.64
C ALA A 64 -13.46 17.28 24.54
N LYS A 65 -12.37 17.85 23.99
CA LYS A 65 -11.38 18.68 24.70
C LYS A 65 -10.69 18.00 25.89
N LYS A 66 -10.70 16.66 25.98
CA LYS A 66 -10.02 15.93 27.07
C LYS A 66 -8.51 16.18 27.11
N HIS A 67 -7.89 16.42 25.95
CA HIS A 67 -6.47 16.77 25.82
C HIS A 67 -6.07 18.07 26.54
N LEU A 68 -7.03 18.88 27.02
CA LEU A 68 -6.74 20.08 27.81
C LEU A 68 -6.49 19.78 29.29
N THR A 69 -6.76 18.55 29.75
CA THR A 69 -6.45 18.11 31.12
C THR A 69 -5.21 17.22 31.13
N VAL A 70 -4.50 17.17 32.27
CA VAL A 70 -3.35 16.28 32.45
C VAL A 70 -3.77 14.82 32.31
N GLU A 71 -4.88 14.44 32.94
CA GLU A 71 -5.43 13.09 32.86
C GLU A 71 -5.73 12.69 31.40
N GLY A 72 -6.46 13.53 30.65
CA GLY A 72 -6.80 13.24 29.27
C GLY A 72 -5.58 13.24 28.34
N THR A 73 -4.57 14.08 28.61
CA THR A 73 -3.28 14.05 27.89
C THR A 73 -2.57 12.71 28.09
N LEU A 74 -2.53 12.21 29.33
CA LEU A 74 -1.86 10.95 29.62
C LEU A 74 -2.63 9.74 29.04
N GLN A 75 -3.97 9.76 29.08
CA GLN A 75 -4.79 8.74 28.40
C GLN A 75 -4.52 8.70 26.89
N ILE A 76 -4.47 9.87 26.24
CA ILE A 76 -4.15 9.97 24.81
C ILE A 76 -2.72 9.48 24.54
N LEU A 77 -1.77 9.83 25.40
CA LEU A 77 -0.38 9.38 25.27
C LEU A 77 -0.30 7.85 25.35
N ASP A 78 -0.99 7.23 26.31
CA ASP A 78 -1.01 5.78 26.45
C ASP A 78 -1.56 5.12 25.19
N LEU A 79 -2.74 5.54 24.71
CA LEU A 79 -3.34 5.05 23.47
C LEU A 79 -2.40 5.22 22.26
N ALA A 80 -1.82 6.40 22.08
CA ALA A 80 -0.97 6.70 20.93
C ALA A 80 0.26 5.79 20.83
N TYR A 81 0.77 5.28 21.96
CA TYR A 81 1.90 4.35 21.98
C TYR A 81 1.54 2.91 21.55
N PHE A 82 0.27 2.54 21.52
CA PHE A 82 -0.20 1.27 20.92
C PHE A 82 -0.47 1.36 19.42
N MET A 83 -0.53 2.57 18.87
CA MET A 83 -0.74 2.77 17.43
C MET A 83 0.57 2.57 16.66
N ASN A 84 0.49 1.96 15.47
CA ASN A 84 1.63 1.68 14.60
C ASN A 84 2.74 0.84 15.30
N PRO A 85 2.45 -0.39 15.77
CA PRO A 85 3.34 -1.17 16.64
C PRO A 85 4.70 -1.53 16.03
N GLY A 86 4.89 -1.36 14.71
CA GLY A 86 6.17 -1.56 14.02
C GLY A 86 7.08 -0.31 13.96
N THR A 87 6.66 0.82 14.53
CA THR A 87 7.46 2.05 14.47
C THR A 87 8.62 2.04 15.46
N THR A 88 9.79 2.50 15.02
CA THR A 88 10.96 2.72 15.88
C THR A 88 10.85 4.01 16.71
N LEU A 89 9.82 4.82 16.49
CA LEU A 89 9.67 6.15 17.11
C LEU A 89 8.91 6.14 18.44
N ARG A 90 8.23 5.05 18.78
CA ARG A 90 7.38 4.93 19.99
C ARG A 90 7.95 3.86 20.90
N THR A 91 9.05 4.18 21.58
CA THR A 91 9.71 3.29 22.54
C THR A 91 9.36 3.64 23.99
N ASN A 92 9.64 2.74 24.92
CA ASN A 92 9.47 3.05 26.34
C ASN A 92 10.33 4.26 26.76
N GLU A 93 11.54 4.41 26.20
CA GLU A 93 12.37 5.58 26.50
C GLU A 93 11.75 6.87 25.97
N SER A 94 11.24 6.89 24.72
CA SER A 94 10.60 8.08 24.17
C SER A 94 9.34 8.45 24.95
N LYS A 95 8.60 7.47 25.46
CA LYS A 95 7.43 7.69 26.31
C LYS A 95 7.83 8.34 27.62
N GLU A 96 8.88 7.84 28.26
CA GLU A 96 9.35 8.33 29.55
C GLU A 96 9.91 9.75 29.45
N ILE A 97 10.55 10.11 28.33
CA ILE A 97 10.95 11.50 28.05
C ILE A 97 9.74 12.43 28.06
N ILE A 98 8.66 12.06 27.37
CA ILE A 98 7.42 12.86 27.34
C ILE A 98 6.80 12.95 28.74
N LEU A 99 6.73 11.84 29.47
CA LEU A 99 6.20 11.80 30.84
C LEU A 99 7.00 12.71 31.78
N ASN A 100 8.32 12.76 31.64
CA ASN A 100 9.17 13.67 32.41
C ASN A 100 8.87 15.14 32.11
N THR A 101 8.66 15.50 30.83
CA THR A 101 8.23 16.86 30.47
C THR A 101 6.88 17.23 31.11
N ILE A 102 5.93 16.29 31.14
CA ILE A 102 4.62 16.51 31.77
C ILE A 102 4.78 16.65 33.30
N ARG A 103 5.60 15.82 33.95
CA ARG A 103 5.91 15.92 35.39
C ARG A 103 6.54 17.25 35.76
N GLN A 104 7.47 17.75 34.94
CA GLN A 104 8.08 19.08 35.18
C GLN A 104 7.05 20.20 35.13
N LYS A 105 6.05 20.10 34.26
CA LYS A 105 5.01 21.13 34.11
C LYS A 105 3.91 21.05 35.19
N TYR A 106 3.49 19.85 35.57
CA TYR A 106 2.30 19.64 36.42
C TYR A 106 2.59 19.00 37.78
N GLY A 107 3.84 18.63 38.06
CA GLY A 107 4.24 17.95 39.29
C GLY A 107 3.83 16.48 39.32
N LYS A 108 3.24 16.04 40.43
CA LYS A 108 2.78 14.65 40.60
C LYS A 108 1.64 14.35 39.61
N LEU A 109 1.85 13.37 38.75
CA LEU A 109 0.83 12.94 37.78
C LEU A 109 -0.33 12.22 38.48
N PRO A 110 -1.58 12.40 38.02
CA PRO A 110 -2.71 11.63 38.52
C PRO A 110 -2.55 10.15 38.16
N LEU A 111 -3.10 9.28 39.00
CA LEU A 111 -3.27 7.87 38.64
C LEU A 111 -4.35 7.78 37.57
N ILE A 112 -4.03 7.15 36.44
CA ILE A 112 -4.97 6.92 35.36
C ILE A 112 -5.57 5.53 35.57
N SER A 113 -6.86 5.40 35.26
CA SER A 113 -7.50 4.08 35.17
C SER A 113 -6.79 3.21 34.13
N GLU A 114 -6.90 1.88 34.31
CA GLU A 114 -6.31 0.92 33.39
C GLU A 114 -6.71 1.21 31.94
N LEU A 115 -5.73 1.18 31.03
CA LEU A 115 -5.95 1.48 29.63
C LEU A 115 -6.91 0.47 29.02
N LYS A 116 -8.04 0.97 28.50
CA LYS A 116 -8.96 0.19 27.69
C LYS A 116 -8.68 0.47 26.21
N LEU A 117 -8.12 -0.52 25.52
CA LEU A 117 -8.01 -0.45 24.07
C LEU A 117 -9.41 -0.54 23.43
N PRO A 118 -9.63 0.15 22.29
CA PRO A 118 -10.88 0.01 21.56
C PRO A 118 -11.13 -1.45 21.18
N GLU A 119 -12.39 -1.88 21.25
CA GLU A 119 -12.80 -3.18 20.72
C GLU A 119 -12.63 -3.17 19.18
N ILE A 120 -12.02 -4.24 18.65
CA ILE A 120 -11.73 -4.36 17.21
C ILE A 120 -12.65 -5.42 16.63
N ASN A 121 -13.66 -4.97 15.90
CA ASN A 121 -14.46 -5.84 15.05
C ASN A 121 -13.68 -6.15 13.76
N LEU A 122 -13.51 -7.44 13.45
CA LEU A 122 -12.89 -7.84 12.20
C LEU A 122 -13.78 -7.43 11.03
N PRO A 123 -13.20 -6.90 9.94
CA PRO A 123 -13.95 -6.51 8.76
C PRO A 123 -14.39 -7.76 7.99
N GLU A 124 -15.40 -7.57 7.13
CA GLU A 124 -15.73 -8.56 6.10
C GLU A 124 -14.52 -8.82 5.18
N PRO A 125 -14.44 -9.98 4.50
CA PRO A 125 -13.38 -10.27 3.55
C PRO A 125 -13.21 -9.17 2.48
N VAL A 126 -11.98 -8.98 2.01
CA VAL A 126 -11.68 -7.98 0.97
C VAL A 126 -12.53 -8.17 -0.28
N ASN A 127 -13.03 -7.05 -0.79
CA ASN A 127 -13.77 -7.00 -2.05
C ASN A 127 -12.91 -6.42 -3.17
N LEU A 128 -13.47 -6.40 -4.39
CA LEU A 128 -12.76 -5.93 -5.58
C LEU A 128 -12.32 -4.47 -5.48
N GLU A 129 -13.14 -3.58 -4.92
CA GLU A 129 -12.76 -2.16 -4.81
C GLU A 129 -11.61 -1.94 -3.81
N PHE A 130 -11.60 -2.69 -2.70
CA PHE A 130 -10.45 -2.68 -1.78
C PHE A 130 -9.18 -3.13 -2.51
N ILE A 131 -9.24 -4.26 -3.21
CA ILE A 131 -8.09 -4.83 -3.94
C ILE A 131 -7.63 -3.90 -5.06
N ARG A 132 -8.55 -3.26 -5.77
CA ARG A 132 -8.23 -2.25 -6.78
C ARG A 132 -7.45 -1.09 -6.15
N GLY A 133 -7.91 -0.56 -5.02
CA GLY A 133 -7.24 0.51 -4.30
C GLY A 133 -5.85 0.09 -3.81
N GLU A 134 -5.74 -1.14 -3.30
CA GLU A 134 -4.49 -1.73 -2.86
C GLU A 134 -3.46 -1.85 -3.99
N VAL A 135 -3.89 -2.28 -5.17
CA VAL A 135 -3.02 -2.40 -6.36
C VAL A 135 -2.64 -1.03 -6.92
N ASP A 136 -3.55 -0.04 -6.86
CA ASP A 136 -3.25 1.36 -7.21
C ASP A 136 -2.16 1.97 -6.32
N GLY A 137 -2.13 1.60 -5.04
CA GLY A 137 -1.14 2.05 -4.06
C GLY A 137 0.17 1.28 -4.13
N ASP A 138 0.14 -0.02 -3.83
CA ASP A 138 1.31 -0.86 -3.52
C ASP A 138 1.51 -2.01 -4.51
N GLY A 139 0.63 -2.13 -5.52
CA GLY A 139 0.73 -3.13 -6.57
C GLY A 139 1.81 -2.83 -7.61
N SER A 140 2.30 -3.86 -8.30
CA SER A 140 3.26 -3.72 -9.39
C SER A 140 3.03 -4.75 -10.48
N PHE A 141 2.92 -4.27 -11.72
CA PHE A 141 2.91 -5.07 -12.95
C PHE A 141 4.26 -4.90 -13.63
N ASN A 142 5.00 -5.99 -13.81
CA ASN A 142 6.38 -5.92 -14.30
C ASN A 142 6.70 -6.99 -15.34
N VAL A 143 7.26 -6.53 -16.47
CA VAL A 143 7.90 -7.37 -17.49
C VAL A 143 9.42 -7.24 -17.39
N SER A 144 10.08 -8.33 -17.01
CA SER A 144 11.53 -8.41 -16.88
C SER A 144 12.18 -9.05 -18.11
N PHE A 145 13.28 -8.46 -18.57
CA PHE A 145 14.10 -8.98 -19.65
C PHE A 145 15.44 -9.43 -19.06
N ARG A 146 15.76 -10.72 -19.17
CA ARG A 146 17.00 -11.28 -18.61
C ARG A 146 18.20 -10.93 -19.48
N SER A 147 19.19 -10.25 -18.92
CA SER A 147 20.40 -9.83 -19.66
C SER A 147 21.35 -10.98 -20.00
N ASP A 148 21.23 -12.12 -19.30
CA ASP A 148 22.09 -13.31 -19.42
C ASP A 148 21.58 -14.35 -20.42
N ARG A 149 20.29 -14.28 -20.79
CA ARG A 149 19.64 -15.26 -21.67
C ARG A 149 18.35 -14.69 -22.24
N ARG A 150 17.93 -15.19 -23.41
CA ARG A 150 16.65 -14.84 -24.05
C ARG A 150 15.45 -15.36 -23.26
N ARG A 151 15.12 -14.67 -22.16
CA ARG A 151 14.00 -14.99 -21.28
C ARG A 151 13.28 -13.72 -20.84
N ILE A 152 11.97 -13.74 -21.00
CA ILE A 152 11.06 -12.72 -20.51
C ILE A 152 10.36 -13.28 -19.28
N GLY A 153 10.28 -12.50 -18.21
CA GLY A 153 9.53 -12.83 -17.01
C GLY A 153 8.38 -11.86 -16.82
N VAL A 154 7.25 -12.35 -16.33
CA VAL A 154 6.09 -11.54 -15.95
C VAL A 154 5.88 -11.67 -14.44
N ASN A 155 5.59 -10.56 -13.78
CA ASN A 155 5.39 -10.52 -12.34
C ASN A 155 4.27 -9.54 -12.00
N PHE A 156 3.24 -10.05 -11.33
CA PHE A 156 2.32 -9.23 -10.56
C PHE A 156 2.67 -9.39 -9.08
N THR A 157 2.89 -8.27 -8.38
CA THR A 157 3.26 -8.30 -6.95
C THR A 157 2.58 -7.21 -6.16
N VAL A 158 2.27 -7.49 -4.89
CA VAL A 158 1.95 -6.49 -3.86
C VAL A 158 2.93 -6.73 -2.71
N ILE A 159 3.56 -5.66 -2.21
CA ILE A 159 4.59 -5.75 -1.16
C ILE A 159 4.14 -4.86 0.01
N HIS A 160 4.19 -5.40 1.21
CA HIS A 160 3.88 -4.68 2.46
C HIS A 160 4.86 -5.02 3.58
N GLU A 161 4.83 -4.23 4.65
CA GLU A 161 5.48 -4.60 5.91
C GLU A 161 4.96 -5.94 6.46
N LEU A 162 5.77 -6.63 7.27
CA LEU A 162 5.37 -7.92 7.86
C LEU A 162 4.14 -7.83 8.77
N SER A 163 3.84 -6.64 9.32
CA SER A 163 2.63 -6.39 10.11
C SER A 163 1.33 -6.50 9.30
N GLU A 164 1.41 -6.41 7.97
CA GLU A 164 0.27 -6.50 7.06
C GLU A 164 0.19 -7.86 6.35
N LEU A 165 0.83 -8.90 6.91
CA LEU A 165 0.84 -10.23 6.32
C LEU A 165 -0.58 -10.80 6.11
N SER A 166 -1.54 -10.43 6.97
CA SER A 166 -2.94 -10.83 6.81
C SER A 166 -3.55 -10.32 5.51
N VAL A 167 -3.28 -9.07 5.14
CA VAL A 167 -3.78 -8.48 3.88
C VAL A 167 -3.22 -9.22 2.67
N LEU A 168 -1.93 -9.57 2.69
CA LEU A 168 -1.32 -10.36 1.60
C LEU A 168 -1.93 -11.76 1.48
N ASN A 169 -2.30 -12.39 2.60
CA ASN A 169 -2.99 -13.67 2.60
C ASN A 169 -4.43 -13.54 2.09
N GLU A 170 -5.13 -12.45 2.43
CA GLU A 170 -6.45 -12.13 1.89
C GLU A 170 -6.41 -11.96 0.36
N LEU A 171 -5.35 -11.33 -0.19
CA LEU A 171 -5.13 -11.26 -1.65
C LEU A 171 -4.96 -12.65 -2.26
N GLN A 172 -4.13 -13.52 -1.65
CA GLN A 172 -3.93 -14.88 -2.14
C GLN A 172 -5.25 -15.67 -2.16
N GLN A 173 -6.05 -15.56 -1.11
CA GLN A 173 -7.37 -16.20 -1.03
C GLN A 173 -8.34 -15.66 -2.09
N PHE A 174 -8.35 -14.34 -2.29
CA PHE A 174 -9.22 -13.68 -3.26
C PHE A 174 -8.91 -14.11 -4.70
N PHE A 175 -7.64 -14.02 -5.11
CA PHE A 175 -7.23 -14.38 -6.48
C PHE A 175 -7.19 -15.89 -6.72
N LYS A 176 -7.14 -16.70 -5.66
CA LYS A 176 -7.02 -18.17 -5.72
C LYS A 176 -5.77 -18.64 -6.50
N CYS A 177 -4.76 -17.78 -6.58
CA CYS A 177 -3.48 -18.05 -7.21
C CYS A 177 -2.36 -17.26 -6.53
N GLY A 178 -1.12 -17.51 -6.94
CA GLY A 178 0.04 -16.83 -6.38
C GLY A 178 0.43 -17.31 -4.99
N SER A 179 1.51 -16.71 -4.48
CA SER A 179 2.15 -17.13 -3.25
C SER A 179 2.59 -15.93 -2.42
N VAL A 180 2.51 -16.08 -1.10
CA VAL A 180 2.99 -15.09 -0.13
C VAL A 180 4.36 -15.52 0.40
N TYR A 181 5.32 -14.59 0.38
CA TYR A 181 6.69 -14.81 0.84
C TYR A 181 7.10 -13.74 1.82
N LYS A 182 7.69 -14.14 2.94
CA LYS A 182 8.44 -13.23 3.83
C LYS A 182 9.78 -12.89 3.19
N LEU A 183 10.15 -11.62 3.21
CA LEU A 183 11.44 -11.15 2.72
C LEU A 183 12.48 -11.16 3.83
N LYS A 184 13.76 -10.94 3.48
CA LYS A 184 14.83 -10.77 4.47
C LYS A 184 14.69 -9.46 5.26
N SER A 185 14.06 -8.46 4.66
CA SER A 185 13.66 -7.22 5.33
C SER A 185 12.38 -7.44 6.16
N ASN A 186 11.95 -6.43 6.92
CA ASN A 186 10.67 -6.44 7.66
C ASN A 186 9.44 -6.29 6.73
N ALA A 187 9.42 -7.01 5.61
CA ALA A 187 8.38 -6.98 4.60
C ALA A 187 8.00 -8.39 4.12
N ALA A 188 6.83 -8.50 3.53
CA ALA A 188 6.37 -9.67 2.79
C ALA A 188 5.84 -9.24 1.42
N ARG A 189 5.73 -10.21 0.51
CA ARG A 189 5.14 -9.99 -0.82
C ARG A 189 4.15 -11.07 -1.17
N PHE A 190 3.03 -10.67 -1.76
CA PHE A 190 2.20 -11.52 -2.60
C PHE A 190 2.74 -11.47 -4.03
N GLN A 191 2.82 -12.61 -4.72
CA GLN A 191 3.42 -12.68 -6.05
C GLN A 191 2.77 -13.74 -6.96
N VAL A 192 2.51 -13.35 -8.21
CA VAL A 192 2.07 -14.22 -9.32
C VAL A 192 3.05 -14.08 -10.49
N GLN A 193 3.58 -15.20 -11.00
CA GLN A 193 4.67 -15.17 -12.00
C GLN A 193 4.43 -16.00 -13.25
N THR A 194 3.36 -16.80 -13.29
CA THR A 194 3.05 -17.63 -14.47
C THR A 194 2.08 -16.89 -15.38
N VAL A 195 2.31 -16.95 -16.69
CA VAL A 195 1.40 -16.37 -17.69
C VAL A 195 0.00 -16.96 -17.56
N ASP A 196 -0.10 -18.26 -17.25
CA ASP A 196 -1.38 -18.93 -17.08
C ASP A 196 -2.14 -18.41 -15.86
N ASP A 197 -1.50 -18.25 -14.69
CA ASP A 197 -2.19 -17.69 -13.52
C ASP A 197 -2.62 -16.23 -13.78
N ILE A 198 -1.79 -15.45 -14.48
CA ILE A 198 -2.12 -14.07 -14.81
C ILE A 198 -3.34 -14.02 -15.72
N LEU A 199 -3.37 -14.78 -16.82
CA LEU A 199 -4.48 -14.73 -17.77
C LEU A 199 -5.76 -15.40 -17.25
N ASN A 200 -5.63 -16.44 -16.42
CA ASN A 200 -6.78 -17.21 -15.95
C ASN A 200 -7.37 -16.68 -14.63
N ASN A 201 -6.56 -16.03 -13.78
CA ASN A 201 -7.01 -15.60 -12.45
C ASN A 201 -6.94 -14.07 -12.26
N ILE A 202 -5.90 -13.39 -12.76
CA ILE A 202 -5.72 -11.94 -12.56
C ILE A 202 -6.47 -11.12 -13.62
N GLU A 203 -6.34 -11.45 -14.91
CA GLU A 203 -7.02 -10.74 -15.99
C GLU A 203 -8.54 -10.72 -15.80
N PRO A 204 -9.24 -11.83 -15.49
CA PRO A 204 -10.69 -11.82 -15.38
C PRO A 204 -11.21 -10.94 -14.24
N VAL A 205 -10.46 -10.82 -13.15
CA VAL A 205 -10.82 -9.95 -12.02
C VAL A 205 -10.75 -8.48 -12.41
N PHE A 206 -9.74 -8.11 -13.20
CA PHE A 206 -9.46 -6.70 -13.50
C PHE A 206 -9.95 -6.21 -14.86
N ARG A 207 -10.52 -7.09 -15.68
CA ARG A 207 -10.96 -6.79 -17.05
C ARG A 207 -11.95 -5.62 -17.14
N ASP A 208 -12.89 -5.57 -16.19
CA ASP A 208 -14.02 -4.63 -16.23
C ASP A 208 -13.85 -3.45 -15.26
N ILE A 209 -12.65 -3.27 -14.68
CA ILE A 209 -12.33 -2.12 -13.83
C ILE A 209 -11.19 -1.30 -14.43
N LYS A 210 -11.06 -0.07 -13.93
CA LYS A 210 -9.95 0.83 -14.30
C LYS A 210 -9.16 1.25 -13.08
N PHE A 211 -7.84 1.11 -13.10
CA PHE A 211 -6.97 1.70 -12.09
C PHE A 211 -6.99 3.24 -12.19
N ASN A 212 -6.83 3.92 -11.05
CA ASN A 212 -6.92 5.38 -10.93
C ASN A 212 -5.57 6.07 -11.12
N THR A 213 -4.49 5.30 -11.25
CA THR A 213 -3.11 5.78 -11.38
C THR A 213 -2.50 5.33 -12.72
N ILE A 214 -1.19 5.58 -12.89
CA ILE A 214 -0.41 5.08 -14.04
C ILE A 214 -0.47 3.53 -14.16
N LYS A 215 -0.90 2.84 -13.09
CA LYS A 215 -1.14 1.40 -13.09
C LYS A 215 -2.07 0.93 -14.19
N GLN A 216 -3.02 1.76 -14.64
CA GLN A 216 -3.92 1.36 -15.74
C GLN A 216 -3.12 1.03 -17.01
N LYS A 217 -2.26 1.97 -17.44
CA LYS A 217 -1.41 1.79 -18.62
C LYS A 217 -0.43 0.62 -18.43
N GLN A 218 0.12 0.47 -17.22
CA GLN A 218 1.05 -0.63 -16.91
C GLN A 218 0.36 -1.99 -16.96
N TYR A 219 -0.86 -2.09 -16.44
CA TYR A 219 -1.69 -3.30 -16.48
C TYR A 219 -2.03 -3.69 -17.92
N GLU A 220 -2.48 -2.74 -18.75
CA GLU A 220 -2.82 -3.00 -20.15
C GLU A 220 -1.63 -3.58 -20.93
N ILE A 221 -0.47 -2.93 -20.83
CA ILE A 221 0.78 -3.42 -21.45
C ILE A 221 1.15 -4.80 -20.91
N PHE A 222 1.04 -5.01 -19.59
CA PHE A 222 1.38 -6.27 -18.94
C PHE A 222 0.50 -7.44 -19.42
N ILE A 223 -0.81 -7.23 -19.53
CA ILE A 223 -1.74 -8.25 -20.03
C ILE A 223 -1.48 -8.53 -21.50
N GLU A 224 -1.22 -7.50 -22.31
CA GLU A 224 -0.91 -7.70 -23.73
C GLU A 224 0.38 -8.53 -23.92
N VAL A 225 1.43 -8.25 -23.14
CA VAL A 225 2.63 -9.10 -23.13
C VAL A 225 2.31 -10.54 -22.74
N CYS A 226 1.48 -10.76 -21.71
CA CYS A 226 1.10 -12.11 -21.31
C CYS A 226 0.37 -12.85 -22.46
N LYS A 227 -0.52 -12.17 -23.18
CA LYS A 227 -1.22 -12.71 -24.35
C LYS A 227 -0.25 -13.04 -25.49
N LEU A 228 0.70 -12.15 -25.80
CA LEU A 228 1.73 -12.40 -26.82
C LEU A 228 2.60 -13.62 -26.46
N ILE A 229 3.05 -13.71 -25.20
CA ILE A 229 3.82 -14.88 -24.73
C ILE A 229 3.01 -16.17 -24.86
N LYS A 230 1.72 -16.15 -24.51
CA LYS A 230 0.85 -17.33 -24.56
C LYS A 230 0.58 -17.81 -25.98
N THR A 231 0.36 -16.88 -26.91
CA THR A 231 -0.10 -17.18 -28.27
C THR A 231 1.03 -17.37 -29.27
N LYS A 232 2.06 -16.50 -29.23
CA LYS A 232 3.19 -16.51 -30.17
C LYS A 232 4.49 -16.98 -29.53
N GLY A 233 4.66 -16.71 -28.24
CA GLY A 233 5.94 -16.86 -27.57
C GLY A 233 6.91 -15.75 -28.00
N TYR A 234 8.22 -16.02 -27.92
CA TYR A 234 9.28 -15.06 -28.27
C TYR A 234 10.57 -15.75 -28.73
N LYS A 235 10.43 -16.94 -29.31
CA LYS A 235 11.58 -17.72 -29.81
C LYS A 235 12.14 -17.16 -31.12
N ASN A 236 11.31 -16.54 -31.95
CA ASN A 236 11.74 -15.81 -33.15
C ASN A 236 11.93 -14.32 -32.84
N ASP A 237 12.74 -13.67 -33.67
CA ASP A 237 13.29 -12.35 -33.41
C ASP A 237 12.23 -11.25 -33.50
N ASP A 238 11.29 -11.35 -34.44
CA ASP A 238 10.19 -10.42 -34.59
C ASP A 238 9.25 -10.41 -33.37
N ASP A 239 8.91 -11.58 -32.83
CA ASP A 239 8.08 -11.69 -31.63
C ASP A 239 8.82 -11.20 -30.38
N LEU A 240 10.13 -11.45 -30.28
CA LEU A 240 10.96 -10.89 -29.21
C LEU A 240 11.00 -9.36 -29.28
N GLN A 241 11.29 -8.82 -30.46
CA GLN A 241 11.33 -7.38 -30.74
C GLN A 241 10.01 -6.72 -30.38
N THR A 242 8.89 -7.32 -30.81
CA THR A 242 7.53 -6.84 -30.53
C THR A 242 7.29 -6.69 -29.02
N ILE A 243 7.62 -7.70 -28.22
CA ILE A 243 7.43 -7.65 -26.76
C ILE A 243 8.38 -6.64 -26.12
N VAL A 244 9.62 -6.56 -26.58
CA VAL A 244 10.60 -5.58 -26.10
C VAL A 244 10.11 -4.17 -26.38
N ASP A 245 9.71 -3.85 -27.60
CA ASP A 245 9.21 -2.52 -27.98
C ASP A 245 7.99 -2.11 -27.16
N LEU A 246 7.08 -3.05 -26.92
CA LEU A 246 5.86 -2.80 -26.17
C LEU A 246 6.13 -2.50 -24.68
N ALA A 247 7.04 -3.25 -24.04
CA ALA A 247 7.14 -3.27 -22.58
C ALA A 247 8.48 -2.77 -22.01
N TRP A 248 9.45 -2.41 -22.84
CA TRP A 248 10.74 -1.91 -22.34
C TRP A 248 10.56 -0.72 -21.40
N ASP A 249 9.77 0.26 -21.83
CA ASP A 249 9.60 1.54 -21.14
C ASP A 249 8.34 1.61 -20.26
N MET A 250 7.62 0.49 -20.07
CA MET A 250 6.34 0.47 -19.36
C MET A 250 6.43 1.00 -17.92
N ASN A 251 7.59 0.82 -17.26
CA ASN A 251 7.86 1.23 -15.88
C ASN A 251 9.07 2.16 -15.84
N ASN A 252 8.87 3.40 -15.39
CA ASN A 252 9.92 4.42 -15.22
C ASN A 252 10.84 4.58 -16.46
N SER A 253 10.29 4.47 -17.67
CA SER A 253 11.04 4.58 -18.93
C SER A 253 12.28 3.67 -19.00
N GLY A 254 12.20 2.48 -18.38
CA GLY A 254 13.27 1.50 -18.41
C GLY A 254 14.55 1.90 -17.66
N ILE A 255 14.59 3.04 -16.96
CA ILE A 255 15.82 3.61 -16.36
C ILE A 255 16.52 2.67 -15.36
N ASN A 256 15.76 1.77 -14.74
CA ASN A 256 16.27 0.81 -13.76
C ASN A 256 16.69 -0.54 -14.38
N ARG A 257 16.66 -0.68 -15.71
CA ARG A 257 17.12 -1.90 -16.39
C ARG A 257 18.65 -1.92 -16.43
N ARG A 258 19.22 -3.13 -16.34
CA ARG A 258 20.67 -3.34 -16.22
C ARG A 258 21.46 -2.98 -17.49
N ILE A 259 20.82 -3.09 -18.65
CA ILE A 259 21.39 -2.78 -19.97
C ILE A 259 20.36 -1.96 -20.75
N SER A 260 20.78 -1.28 -21.82
CA SER A 260 19.89 -0.52 -22.70
C SER A 260 19.01 -1.45 -23.56
N LYS A 261 17.97 -0.87 -24.18
CA LYS A 261 17.09 -1.60 -25.11
C LYS A 261 17.87 -2.12 -26.30
N GLU A 262 18.70 -1.25 -26.89
CA GLU A 262 19.55 -1.51 -28.04
C GLU A 262 20.56 -2.61 -27.71
N GLU A 263 21.20 -2.54 -26.54
CA GLU A 263 22.13 -3.57 -26.05
C GLU A 263 21.45 -4.93 -25.86
N TYR A 264 20.20 -4.96 -25.39
CA TYR A 264 19.43 -6.20 -25.23
C TYR A 264 19.07 -6.83 -26.58
N LEU A 265 18.56 -6.02 -27.50
CA LEU A 265 18.16 -6.48 -28.83
C LEU A 265 19.37 -6.99 -29.62
N ALA A 266 20.48 -6.27 -29.62
CA ALA A 266 21.72 -6.67 -30.27
C ALA A 266 22.28 -8.02 -29.75
N LYS A 267 21.94 -8.41 -28.51
CA LYS A 267 22.36 -9.70 -27.94
C LYS A 267 21.50 -10.87 -28.39
N PHE A 268 20.22 -10.65 -28.64
CA PHE A 268 19.24 -11.74 -28.75
C PHE A 268 18.47 -11.80 -30.07
N ILE A 269 18.64 -10.79 -30.92
CA ILE A 269 18.16 -10.74 -32.30
C ILE A 269 19.35 -10.88 -33.22
N LYS A 270 19.23 -11.73 -34.24
CA LYS A 270 20.20 -11.82 -35.32
C LYS A 270 19.84 -10.78 -36.38
N ASN A 271 20.83 -9.98 -36.79
CA ASN A 271 20.71 -9.14 -37.98
C ASN A 271 20.50 -9.99 -39.24
#